data_AF-A0A067MRH6-F1
#
_entry.id   AF-A0A067MRH6-F1
#
_cell.length_a   1.000
_cell.length_b   1.000
_cell.length_c   1.000
_cell.angle_alpha   90.00
_cell.angle_beta   90.00
_cell.angle_gamma   90.00
#
_symmetry.space_group_name_H-M   'P 1'
#
loop_
_entity.id
_entity.type
_entity.pdbx_description
1 polymer ?
#
loop_
_entity_poly.entity_id
_entity_poly.type
_entity_poly.pdbx_seq_one_letter_code
_entity_poly.pdbx_strand_id
1 'polypeptide(L)'
;MSMPQSFMQRRGTYRFTEPTTKWGYLPMLNQWAQKEGITINWKTQQISSQPPVFNVTPIFGSELLTSFCGASSTKRGAKEVSAGLIVRSGLC
;
A
#
# COMPACT_ATOMS: atom_id res chain seq x y z
N MET A 1 -23.29 10.77 7.16
CA MET A 1 -21.87 10.37 7.22
C MET A 1 -21.36 10.38 5.79
N SER A 2 -20.50 11.34 5.41
CA SER A 2 -19.92 11.36 4.06
C SER A 2 -19.03 10.14 3.88
N MET A 3 -19.23 9.39 2.79
CA MET A 3 -18.34 8.32 2.36
C MET A 3 -16.91 8.88 2.26
N PRO A 4 -15.86 8.10 2.60
CA PRO A 4 -14.51 8.55 2.34
C PRO A 4 -14.37 8.80 0.84
N GLN A 5 -13.93 10.01 0.49
CA GLN A 5 -13.54 10.40 -0.85
C GLN A 5 -12.51 9.37 -1.36
N SER A 6 -12.65 8.90 -2.60
CA SER A 6 -11.78 7.86 -3.19
C SER A 6 -10.31 8.20 -2.96
N PHE A 7 -9.48 7.20 -2.69
CA PHE A 7 -8.05 7.38 -2.48
C PHE A 7 -7.41 8.10 -3.67
N MET A 8 -7.88 7.81 -4.89
CA MET A 8 -7.39 8.39 -6.14
C MET A 8 -7.72 9.88 -6.30
N GLN A 9 -8.65 10.41 -5.51
CA GLN A 9 -9.03 11.82 -5.53
C GLN A 9 -8.26 12.65 -4.49
N ARG A 10 -7.44 12.01 -3.65
CA ARG A 10 -6.60 12.70 -2.68
C ARG A 10 -5.54 13.52 -3.41
N ARG A 11 -5.15 14.63 -2.80
CA ARG A 11 -3.93 15.35 -3.16
C ARG A 11 -3.03 15.34 -1.95
N GLY A 12 -2.09 14.40 -1.95
CA GLY A 12 -1.14 14.24 -0.89
C GLY A 12 -0.16 15.40 -0.82
N THR A 13 0.20 15.81 0.39
CA THR A 13 1.29 16.77 0.62
C THR A 13 2.45 16.13 1.37
N TYR A 14 2.30 14.87 1.79
CA TYR A 14 3.30 14.17 2.58
C TYR A 14 4.44 13.72 1.68
N ARG A 15 5.67 14.09 2.07
CA ARG A 15 6.88 13.66 1.40
C ARG A 15 7.56 12.58 2.22
N PHE A 16 7.53 11.36 1.70
CA PHE A 16 8.30 10.26 2.29
C PHE A 16 9.78 10.44 2.00
N THR A 17 10.61 10.03 2.95
CA THR A 17 12.05 9.88 2.74
C THR A 17 12.33 8.62 1.92
N GLU A 18 13.51 8.54 1.30
CA GLU A 18 13.94 7.29 0.65
C GLU A 18 14.04 6.13 1.67
N PRO A 19 13.67 4.90 1.29
CA PRO A 19 13.76 3.75 2.16
C PRO A 19 15.22 3.41 2.47
N THR A 20 15.45 2.89 3.67
CA THR A 20 16.75 2.41 4.12
C THR A 20 16.73 0.89 4.28
N THR A 21 17.89 0.28 4.53
CA THR A 21 17.98 -1.16 4.82
C THR A 21 17.16 -1.60 6.03
N LYS A 22 16.85 -0.68 6.96
CA LYS A 22 16.06 -0.96 8.17
C LYS A 22 14.60 -0.50 8.05
N TRP A 23 14.29 0.37 7.09
CA TRP A 23 12.99 1.05 7.01
C TRP A 23 12.49 1.09 5.56
N GLY A 24 11.63 0.13 5.22
CA GLY A 24 11.00 0.01 3.89
C GLY A 24 9.78 0.91 3.71
N TYR A 25 9.10 0.75 2.57
CA TYR A 25 7.92 1.55 2.25
C TYR A 25 6.70 1.17 3.08
N LEU A 26 6.55 -0.11 3.44
CA LEU A 26 5.42 -0.58 4.26
C LEU A 26 5.37 0.08 5.66
N PRO A 27 6.46 0.11 6.46
CA PRO A 27 6.42 0.79 7.75
C PRO A 27 6.25 2.32 7.61
N MET A 28 6.83 2.93 6.56
CA MET A 28 6.58 4.35 6.25
C MET A 28 5.11 4.64 5.99
N LEU A 29 4.47 3.85 5.12
CA LEU A 29 3.06 4.01 4.77
C LEU A 29 2.17 3.79 6.00
N ASN A 30 2.46 2.78 6.82
CA ASN A 30 1.71 2.52 8.05
C ASN A 30 1.82 3.69 9.04
N GLN A 31 3.01 4.27 9.20
CA GLN A 31 3.20 5.43 10.07
C GLN A 31 2.43 6.66 9.57
N TRP A 32 2.46 6.92 8.26
CA TRP A 32 1.67 7.99 7.66
C TRP A 32 0.16 7.74 7.85
N ALA A 33 -0.33 6.53 7.55
CA ALA A 33 -1.74 6.19 7.69
C ALA A 33 -2.22 6.37 9.13
N GLN A 34 -1.42 5.96 10.11
CA GLN A 34 -1.69 6.18 11.53
C GLN A 34 -1.81 7.67 11.88
N LYS A 35 -0.89 8.51 11.38
CA LYS A 35 -0.92 9.96 11.63
C LYS A 35 -2.16 10.63 11.03
N GLU A 36 -2.58 10.18 9.85
CA GLU A 36 -3.75 10.70 9.14
C GLU A 36 -5.09 10.08 9.61
N GLY A 37 -5.06 9.14 10.56
CA GLY A 37 -6.27 8.42 10.99
C GLY A 37 -6.88 7.53 9.89
N ILE A 38 -6.05 7.10 8.93
CA ILE A 38 -6.44 6.29 7.77
C ILE A 38 -6.15 4.81 8.04
N THR A 39 -7.06 3.95 7.58
CA THR A 39 -6.84 2.50 7.55
C THR A 39 -6.64 2.02 6.11
N ILE A 40 -5.50 1.36 5.86
CA ILE A 40 -5.23 0.63 4.62
C ILE A 40 -5.25 -0.86 4.92
N ASN A 41 -6.28 -1.54 4.45
CA ASN A 41 -6.41 -2.98 4.51
C ASN A 41 -5.75 -3.64 3.29
N TRP A 42 -5.60 -4.96 3.30
CA TRP A 42 -4.85 -5.69 2.28
C TRP A 42 -5.56 -6.97 1.85
N LYS A 43 -5.93 -7.06 0.57
CA LYS A 43 -6.32 -8.33 -0.06
C LYS A 43 -5.06 -9.03 -0.53
N THR A 44 -4.82 -10.24 -0.04
CA THR A 44 -3.65 -11.05 -0.44
C THR A 44 -4.13 -12.32 -1.16
N GLN A 45 -3.51 -12.63 -2.29
CA GLN A 45 -3.78 -13.83 -3.07
C GLN A 45 -2.46 -14.49 -3.46
N GLN A 46 -2.36 -15.81 -3.33
CA GLN A 46 -1.26 -16.57 -3.90
C GLN A 46 -1.62 -16.92 -5.35
N ILE A 47 -0.77 -16.50 -6.29
CA ILE A 47 -1.01 -16.68 -7.73
C ILE A 47 -0.12 -17.76 -8.35
N SER A 48 0.94 -18.18 -7.63
CA SER A 48 1.79 -19.33 -7.99
C SER A 48 2.22 -20.05 -6.71
N SER A 49 2.39 -21.37 -6.77
CA SER A 49 2.91 -22.19 -5.68
C SER A 49 4.38 -22.58 -5.84
N GLN A 50 4.93 -22.62 -7.07
CA GLN A 50 6.30 -23.07 -7.35
C GLN A 50 6.93 -22.29 -8.53
N PRO A 51 7.82 -21.31 -8.28
CA PRO A 51 8.07 -20.69 -6.97
C PRO A 51 6.83 -19.95 -6.47
N PRO A 52 6.67 -19.79 -5.15
CA PRO A 52 5.51 -19.09 -4.61
C PRO A 52 5.52 -17.63 -5.07
N VAL A 53 4.36 -17.13 -5.50
CA VAL A 53 4.15 -15.72 -5.83
C VAL A 53 2.85 -15.26 -5.20
N PHE A 54 2.91 -14.12 -4.52
CA PHE A 54 1.79 -13.49 -3.86
C PHE A 54 1.51 -12.14 -4.50
N ASN A 55 0.25 -11.89 -4.83
CA ASN A 55 -0.28 -10.56 -5.16
C ASN A 55 -0.96 -9.97 -3.94
N VAL A 56 -0.78 -8.67 -3.77
CA VAL A 56 -1.40 -7.88 -2.71
C VAL A 56 -2.04 -6.64 -3.32
N THR A 57 -3.32 -6.44 -3.05
CA THR A 57 -4.06 -5.24 -3.43
C THR A 57 -4.46 -4.48 -2.16
N PRO A 58 -4.08 -3.19 -2.03
CA PRO A 58 -4.50 -2.38 -0.89
C PRO A 58 -5.98 -2.02 -1.01
N ILE A 59 -6.63 -1.87 0.14
CA ILE A 59 -8.03 -1.51 0.29
C ILE A 59 -8.11 -0.26 1.16
N PHE A 60 -8.70 0.81 0.64
CA PHE A 60 -8.96 2.05 1.38
C PHE A 60 -10.48 2.20 1.59
N GLY A 61 -10.93 2.10 2.84
CA GLY A 61 -12.37 1.96 3.11
C GLY A 61 -12.92 0.68 2.47
N SER A 62 -13.78 0.82 1.45
CA SER A 62 -14.30 -0.28 0.61
C SER A 62 -13.68 -0.32 -0.79
N GLU A 63 -12.78 0.62 -1.11
CA GLU A 63 -12.18 0.77 -2.43
C GLU A 63 -10.97 -0.15 -2.60
N LEU A 64 -11.00 -1.04 -3.60
CA LEU A 64 -9.83 -1.82 -4.01
C LEU A 64 -8.94 -0.96 -4.91
N LEU A 65 -7.72 -0.70 -4.45
CA LEU A 65 -6.76 0.13 -5.17
C LEU A 65 -5.90 -0.71 -6.12
N THR A 66 -6.50 -1.20 -7.20
CA THR A 66 -5.88 -2.12 -8.16
C THR A 66 -4.61 -1.56 -8.81
N SER A 67 -4.55 -0.23 -9.03
CA SER A 67 -3.37 0.48 -9.56
C SER A 67 -2.13 0.38 -8.66
N PHE A 68 -2.31 0.02 -7.38
CA PHE A 68 -1.20 -0.17 -6.44
C PHE A 68 -0.98 -1.65 -6.11
N CYS A 69 -1.42 -2.58 -6.96
CA CYS A 69 -1.16 -4.00 -6.74
C CYS A 69 0.35 -4.30 -6.72
N GLY A 70 0.82 -5.00 -5.70
CA GLY A 70 2.21 -5.44 -5.56
C GLY A 70 2.34 -6.95 -5.63
N ALA A 71 3.41 -7.43 -6.25
CA ALA A 71 3.71 -8.86 -6.39
C ALA A 71 5.09 -9.19 -5.82
N SER A 72 5.23 -10.33 -5.14
CA SER A 72 6.52 -10.82 -4.65
C SER A 72 6.47 -12.30 -4.29
N SER A 73 7.64 -12.91 -4.06
CA SER A 73 7.75 -14.29 -3.58
C SER A 73 7.29 -14.47 -2.12
N THR A 74 7.06 -13.39 -1.39
CA THR A 74 6.52 -13.41 -0.03
C THR A 74 5.36 -12.43 0.13
N LYS A 75 4.40 -12.72 1.02
CA LYS A 75 3.29 -11.80 1.34
C LYS A 75 3.79 -10.43 1.82
N ARG A 76 4.86 -10.41 2.63
CA ARG A 76 5.48 -9.16 3.11
C ARG A 76 6.12 -8.38 1.98
N GLY A 77 6.87 -9.04 1.10
CA GLY A 77 7.47 -8.41 -0.08
C GLY A 77 6.41 -7.80 -1.01
N ALA A 78 5.27 -8.49 -1.20
CA ALA A 78 4.20 -7.99 -2.04
C ALA A 78 3.55 -6.72 -1.44
N LYS A 79 3.39 -6.69 -0.11
CA LYS A 79 2.99 -5.48 0.63
C LYS A 79 4.00 -4.35 0.51
N GLU A 80 5.30 -4.63 0.58
CA GLU A 80 6.36 -3.62 0.40
C GLU A 80 6.34 -3.00 -1.00
N VAL A 81 6.21 -3.83 -2.04
CA VAL A 81 6.08 -3.36 -3.42
C VAL A 81 4.84 -2.46 -3.56
N SER A 82 3.69 -2.95 -3.08
CA SER A 82 2.42 -2.22 -3.12
C SER A 82 2.48 -0.91 -2.35
N ALA A 83 3.06 -0.91 -1.14
CA ALA A 83 3.26 0.29 -0.34
C ALA A 83 4.17 1.30 -1.04
N GLY A 84 5.22 0.85 -1.72
CA GLY A 84 6.08 1.72 -2.52
C GLY A 84 5.33 2.41 -3.65
N LEU A 85 4.39 1.73 -4.31
CA LEU A 85 3.54 2.34 -5.34
C LEU A 85 2.64 3.44 -4.74
N ILE A 86 2.06 3.20 -3.57
CA ILE A 86 1.24 4.19 -2.87
C ILE A 86 2.09 5.40 -2.45
N VAL A 87 3.22 5.15 -1.78
CA VAL A 87 4.13 6.19 -1.27
C VAL A 87 4.59 7.13 -2.38
N ARG A 88 4.85 6.58 -3.58
CA ARG A 88 5.31 7.36 -4.75
C ARG A 88 4.17 8.00 -5.57
N SER A 89 2.91 7.71 -5.27
CA SER A 89 1.76 8.18 -6.05
C SER A 89 1.47 9.68 -5.93
N GLY A 90 1.98 10.33 -4.87
CA GLY A 90 1.62 11.72 -4.54
C GLY A 90 0.22 11.89 -3.95
N LEU A 91 -0.45 10.80 -3.57
CA LEU A 91 -1.81 10.79 -2.98
C LEU A 91 -1.80 10.77 -1.44
N CYS A 92 -0.62 10.62 -0.84
CA CYS A 92 -0.40 10.56 0.60
C CYS A 92 -0.15 11.94 1.23
#